data_AF-A0A959SH55-F1
#
_entry.id   AF-A0A959SH55-F1
#
_cell.length_a   1.000
_cell.length_b   1.000
_cell.length_c   1.000
_cell.angle_alpha   90.00
_cell.angle_beta   90.00
_cell.angle_gamma   90.00
#
_symmetry.space_group_name_H-M   'P 1'
#
loop_
_entity.id
_entity.type
_entity.pdbx_description
1 polymer ?
#
loop_
_entity_poly.entity_id
_entity_poly.type
_entity_poly.pdbx_seq_one_letter_code
_entity_poly.pdbx_strand_id
1 'polypeptide(L)'
;MTDIWRSFVAQRILHHLGFPVLFHECTVWQERNDHCLHRDFLDEVPGYQHNHAIREALVGLDFGGETSIPKLLESCYECLIRNGWVGAEEEGLVTTWLADLAKL
;
A
#
# COMPACT_ATOMS: atom_id res chain seq x y z
N MET A 1 -5.63 -9.02 2.85
CA MET A 1 -4.85 -8.51 1.69
C MET A 1 -4.35 -7.07 1.81
N THR A 2 -5.05 -6.18 2.54
CA THR A 2 -4.76 -4.73 2.59
C THR A 2 -3.31 -4.35 2.91
N ASP A 3 -2.64 -5.13 3.76
CA ASP A 3 -1.34 -4.76 4.31
C ASP A 3 -0.22 -4.99 3.28
N ILE A 4 -0.36 -6.03 2.46
CA ILE A 4 0.55 -6.35 1.36
C ILE A 4 0.48 -5.25 0.30
N TRP A 5 -0.72 -4.83 -0.11
CA TRP A 5 -0.86 -3.80 -1.14
C TRP A 5 -0.36 -2.43 -0.66
N ARG A 6 -0.57 -2.09 0.61
CA ARG A 6 0.04 -0.91 1.24
C ARG A 6 1.57 -0.96 1.18
N SER A 7 2.18 -2.15 1.31
CA SER A 7 3.62 -2.33 1.14
C SER A 7 4.09 -2.04 -0.29
N PHE A 8 3.28 -2.33 -1.32
CA PHE A 8 3.63 -2.00 -2.71
C PHE A 8 3.62 -0.49 -2.94
N VAL A 9 2.63 0.20 -2.37
CA VAL A 9 2.58 1.67 -2.38
C VAL A 9 3.82 2.27 -1.72
N ALA A 10 4.15 1.81 -0.50
CA ALA A 10 5.34 2.28 0.21
C ALA A 10 6.63 2.02 -0.59
N GLN A 11 6.83 0.81 -1.10
CA GLN A 11 8.00 0.47 -1.92
C GLN A 11 8.08 1.33 -3.19
N ARG A 12 6.95 1.58 -3.86
CA ARG A 12 6.92 2.44 -5.05
C ARG A 12 7.39 3.87 -4.74
N ILE A 13 6.97 4.42 -3.61
CA ILE A 13 7.38 5.77 -3.14
C ILE A 13 8.86 5.77 -2.74
N LEU A 14 9.31 4.78 -1.97
CA LEU A 14 10.72 4.67 -1.55
C LEU A 14 11.66 4.57 -2.75
N HIS A 15 11.33 3.73 -3.73
CA HIS A 15 12.12 3.59 -4.95
C HIS A 15 12.16 4.89 -5.76
N HIS A 16 11.05 5.65 -5.81
CA HIS A 16 11.02 6.97 -6.47
C HIS A 16 12.02 7.94 -5.84
N LEU A 17 12.06 7.96 -4.51
CA LEU A 17 12.90 8.86 -3.73
C LEU A 17 14.36 8.37 -3.62
N GLY A 18 14.69 7.23 -4.22
CA GLY A 18 16.02 6.62 -4.12
C GLY A 18 16.33 6.07 -2.72
N PHE A 19 15.30 5.80 -1.91
CA PHE A 19 15.46 5.26 -0.56
C PHE A 19 15.53 3.73 -0.57
N PRO A 20 16.45 3.12 0.21
CA PRO A 20 16.54 1.67 0.32
C PRO A 20 15.45 1.11 1.25
N VAL A 21 15.12 -0.17 1.08
CA VAL A 21 14.33 -0.95 2.04
C VAL A 21 15.28 -1.86 2.81
N LEU A 22 15.26 -1.77 4.14
CA LEU A 22 16.07 -2.59 5.04
C LEU A 22 15.24 -3.74 5.62
N PHE A 23 15.86 -4.91 5.73
CA PHE A 23 15.27 -6.08 6.38
C PHE A 23 16.10 -6.46 7.61
N HIS A 24 15.43 -6.81 8.70
CA HIS A 24 16.04 -7.29 9.92
C HIS A 24 15.20 -8.43 10.53
N GLU A 25 15.77 -9.16 11.48
CA GLU A 25 15.07 -10.25 12.18
C GLU A 25 13.90 -9.75 13.03
N CYS A 26 12.90 -10.59 13.28
CA CYS A 26 11.75 -10.20 14.10
C CYS A 26 12.20 -9.88 15.54
N THR A 27 11.93 -8.66 16.00
CA THR A 27 12.26 -8.21 17.37
C THR A 27 11.05 -8.22 18.30
N VAL A 28 9.88 -8.66 17.82
CA VAL A 28 8.62 -8.62 18.57
C VAL A 28 8.00 -10.00 18.70
N TRP A 29 7.32 -10.24 19.83
CA TRP A 29 6.42 -11.36 19.98
C TRP A 29 5.03 -10.95 19.49
N GLN A 30 4.37 -11.79 18.69
CA GLN A 30 3.00 -11.57 18.27
C GLN A 30 2.06 -12.60 18.90
N GLU A 31 1.09 -12.12 19.67
CA GLU A 31 -0.11 -12.88 20.00
C GLU A 31 -1.07 -12.79 18.81
N ARG A 32 -1.30 -13.93 18.14
CA ARG A 32 -2.13 -13.97 16.94
C ARG A 32 -3.59 -14.23 17.31
N ASN A 33 -4.49 -13.64 16.53
CA ASN A 33 -5.90 -13.97 16.55
C ASN A 33 -6.12 -15.44 16.14
N ASP A 34 -7.21 -16.03 16.63
CA ASP A 34 -7.60 -17.38 16.22
C ASP A 34 -7.85 -17.46 14.71
N HIS A 35 -7.27 -18.49 14.11
CA HIS A 35 -7.27 -18.71 12.67
C HIS A 35 -8.52 -19.45 12.21
N CYS A 36 -9.08 -19.03 11.07
CA CYS A 36 -10.08 -19.79 10.34
C CYS A 36 -9.48 -20.11 8.97
N LEU A 37 -8.83 -21.28 8.85
CA LEU A 37 -8.00 -21.62 7.70
C LEU A 37 -8.70 -21.42 6.34
N HIS A 38 -9.99 -21.72 6.26
CA HIS A 38 -10.75 -21.54 5.02
C HIS A 38 -10.97 -20.07 4.68
N ARG A 39 -11.33 -19.23 5.66
CA ARG A 39 -11.46 -17.78 5.48
C ARG A 39 -10.11 -17.16 5.13
N ASP A 40 -9.08 -17.50 5.90
CA ASP A 40 -7.74 -16.96 5.70
C ASP A 40 -7.23 -17.29 4.29
N PHE A 41 -7.50 -18.50 3.77
CA PHE A 41 -7.21 -18.84 2.39
C PHE A 41 -7.97 -17.97 1.38
N LEU A 42 -9.28 -17.75 1.58
CA LEU A 42 -10.09 -16.92 0.69
C LEU A 42 -9.62 -15.46 0.68
N ASP A 43 -9.20 -14.93 1.83
CA ASP A 43 -8.68 -13.57 1.96
C ASP A 43 -7.34 -13.36 1.22
N GLU A 44 -6.64 -14.45 0.89
CA GLU A 44 -5.41 -14.43 0.10
C GLU A 44 -5.65 -14.50 -1.43
N VAL A 45 -6.81 -15.01 -1.88
CA VAL A 45 -7.12 -15.18 -3.31
C VAL A 45 -6.98 -13.89 -4.13
N PRO A 46 -7.46 -12.70 -3.66
CA PRO A 46 -7.26 -11.46 -4.40
C PRO A 46 -5.78 -11.13 -4.65
N GLY A 47 -4.89 -11.51 -3.74
CA GLY A 47 -3.45 -11.32 -3.89
C GLY A 47 -2.90 -12.12 -5.07
N TYR A 48 -3.26 -13.40 -5.18
CA TYR A 48 -2.87 -14.24 -6.31
C TYR A 48 -3.39 -13.72 -7.66
N GLN A 49 -4.55 -13.06 -7.67
CA GLN A 49 -5.16 -12.53 -8.88
C GLN A 49 -4.60 -11.17 -9.30
N HIS A 50 -4.27 -10.30 -8.34
CA HIS A 50 -4.05 -8.88 -8.62
C HIS A 50 -2.65 -8.36 -8.31
N ASN A 51 -1.84 -9.06 -7.52
CA ASN A 51 -0.53 -8.54 -7.09
C ASN A 51 0.38 -8.12 -8.27
N HIS A 52 0.42 -8.93 -9.33
CA HIS A 52 1.21 -8.59 -10.52
C HIS A 52 0.66 -7.34 -11.21
N ALA A 53 -0.65 -7.25 -11.42
CA ALA A 53 -1.27 -6.10 -12.09
C ALA A 53 -1.11 -4.81 -11.28
N ILE A 54 -1.26 -4.89 -9.95
CA ILE A 54 -1.02 -3.76 -9.03
C ILE A 54 0.42 -3.29 -9.12
N ARG A 55 1.38 -4.21 -9.07
CA ARG A 55 2.81 -3.89 -9.20
C ARG A 55 3.07 -3.14 -10.51
N GLU A 56 2.63 -3.67 -11.64
CA GLU A 56 2.84 -3.06 -12.95
C GLU A 56 2.21 -1.66 -13.03
N ALA A 57 0.98 -1.51 -12.53
CA ALA A 57 0.29 -0.22 -12.54
C ALA A 57 0.99 0.83 -11.66
N LEU A 58 1.48 0.44 -10.47
CA LEU A 58 2.21 1.35 -9.59
C LEU A 58 3.58 1.72 -10.15
N VAL A 59 4.32 0.75 -10.71
CA VAL A 59 5.63 1.00 -11.37
C VAL A 59 5.45 1.92 -12.58
N GLY A 60 4.35 1.78 -13.33
CA GLY A 60 4.03 2.62 -14.48
C GLY A 60 3.57 4.04 -14.16
N LEU A 61 3.37 4.40 -12.88
CA LEU A 61 3.08 5.79 -12.50
C LEU A 61 4.29 6.67 -12.77
N ASP A 62 4.09 7.77 -13.50
CA ASP A 62 5.09 8.82 -13.64
C ASP A 62 4.86 9.89 -12.57
N PHE A 63 5.81 10.00 -11.64
CA PHE A 63 5.79 11.04 -10.60
C PHE A 63 6.59 12.28 -11.01
N GLY A 64 7.22 12.28 -12.18
CA GLY A 64 8.13 13.33 -12.61
C GLY A 64 9.21 13.62 -11.56
N GLY A 65 9.37 14.89 -11.21
CA GLY A 65 10.27 15.35 -10.15
C GLY A 65 9.61 15.53 -8.78
N GLU A 66 8.37 15.05 -8.57
CA GLU A 66 7.68 15.22 -7.30
C GLU A 66 8.38 14.45 -6.17
N THR A 67 8.56 15.09 -5.02
CA THR A 67 9.24 14.50 -3.85
C THR A 67 8.37 14.53 -2.59
N SER A 68 7.21 15.17 -2.64
CA SER A 68 6.25 15.23 -1.55
C SER A 68 5.59 13.87 -1.32
N ILE A 69 5.97 13.18 -0.24
CA ILE A 69 5.37 11.88 0.16
C ILE A 69 3.83 11.93 0.17
N PRO A 70 3.16 12.96 0.73
CA PRO A 70 1.71 13.09 0.66
C PRO A 70 1.14 12.97 -0.77
N LYS A 71 1.70 13.72 -1.72
CA LYS A 71 1.24 13.71 -3.11
C LYS A 71 1.54 12.39 -3.82
N LEU A 72 2.71 11.81 -3.55
CA LEU A 72 3.08 10.49 -4.08
C LEU A 72 2.12 9.41 -3.58
N LEU A 73 1.71 9.51 -2.31
CA LEU A 73 0.75 8.61 -1.69
C LEU A 73 -0.64 8.76 -2.33
N GLU A 74 -1.15 9.99 -2.44
CA GLU A 74 -2.42 10.30 -3.11
C GLU A 74 -2.45 9.72 -4.53
N SER A 75 -1.41 9.97 -5.34
CA SER A 75 -1.28 9.43 -6.70
C SER A 75 -1.29 7.89 -6.76
N CYS A 76 -0.67 7.23 -5.78
CA CYS A 76 -0.72 5.76 -5.70
C CYS A 76 -2.14 5.27 -5.40
N TYR A 77 -2.83 5.87 -4.43
CA TYR A 77 -4.18 5.46 -4.06
C TYR A 77 -5.20 5.77 -5.16
N GLU A 78 -5.09 6.92 -5.84
CA GLU A 78 -5.87 7.21 -7.04
C GLU A 78 -5.71 6.11 -8.11
N CYS A 79 -4.49 5.63 -8.31
CA CYS A 79 -4.22 4.51 -9.22
C CYS A 79 -4.94 3.23 -8.77
N LEU A 80 -4.87 2.88 -7.48
CA LEU A 80 -5.52 1.68 -6.95
C LEU A 80 -7.05 1.77 -7.04
N ILE A 81 -7.63 2.93 -6.72
CA ILE A 81 -9.07 3.20 -6.77
C ILE A 81 -9.57 3.12 -8.21
N ARG A 82 -8.88 3.78 -9.15
CA ARG A 82 -9.24 3.78 -10.57
C ARG A 82 -9.26 2.37 -11.18
N ASN A 83 -8.39 1.49 -10.70
CA ASN A 83 -8.33 0.09 -11.13
C ASN A 83 -9.28 -0.84 -10.33
N GLY A 84 -10.02 -0.30 -9.35
CA GLY A 84 -11.01 -1.05 -8.57
C GLY A 84 -10.41 -2.06 -7.59
N TRP A 85 -9.11 -1.98 -7.28
CA TRP A 85 -8.48 -2.86 -6.28
C TRP A 85 -8.77 -2.42 -4.85
N VAL A 86 -9.00 -1.14 -4.64
CA VAL A 86 -9.47 -0.59 -3.37
C VAL A 86 -10.71 0.28 -3.61
N GLY A 87 -11.54 0.43 -2.58
CA GLY A 87 -12.76 1.22 -2.65
C GLY A 87 -12.48 2.73 -2.65
N ALA A 88 -13.45 3.51 -3.13
CA ALA A 88 -13.34 4.97 -3.21
C ALA A 88 -13.24 5.63 -1.83
N GLU A 89 -13.67 4.95 -0.77
CA GLU A 89 -13.51 5.38 0.62
C GLU A 89 -12.05 5.62 1.02
N GLU A 90 -11.09 4.96 0.37
CA GLU A 90 -9.66 5.15 0.67
C GLU A 90 -9.19 6.58 0.37
N GLU A 91 -9.80 7.29 -0.58
CA GLU A 91 -9.45 8.70 -0.86
C GLU A 91 -9.66 9.58 0.38
N GLY A 92 -10.82 9.42 1.03
CA GLY A 92 -11.15 10.15 2.25
C GLY A 92 -10.27 9.74 3.43
N LEU A 93 -9.97 8.44 3.56
CA LEU A 93 -9.10 7.91 4.62
C LEU A 93 -7.67 8.43 4.50
N VAL A 94 -7.09 8.40 3.30
CA VAL A 94 -5.72 8.90 3.02
C VAL A 94 -5.64 10.39 3.28
N THR A 95 -6.62 11.16 2.78
CA THR A 95 -6.67 12.62 3.00
C THR A 95 -6.73 12.95 4.48
N THR A 96 -7.59 12.27 5.23
CA THR A 96 -7.75 12.49 6.68
C THR A 96 -6.48 12.13 7.43
N TRP A 97 -5.86 10.98 7.09
CA TRP A 97 -4.62 10.54 7.71
C TRP A 97 -3.48 11.53 7.48
N LEU A 98 -3.30 12.02 6.25
CA LEU A 98 -2.28 13.03 5.92
C LEU A 98 -2.53 14.35 6.65
N ALA A 99 -3.80 14.78 6.76
CA ALA A 99 -4.17 15.97 7.50
C ALA A 99 -3.88 15.85 9.01
N ASP A 100 -4.03 14.66 9.59
CA ASP A 100 -3.67 14.41 10.98
C ASP A 100 -2.16 14.37 11.20
N LEU A 101 -1.40 13.73 10.30
CA LEU A 101 0.06 13.73 10.35
C LEU A 101 0.66 15.14 10.22
N ALA A 102 0.03 16.03 9.44
CA ALA A 102 0.49 17.42 9.28
C ALA A 102 0.33 18.27 10.55
N LYS A 103 -0.37 17.78 11.57
CA LYS A 103 -0.54 18.46 12.87
C LYS A 103 0.47 17.99 13.94
N LEU A 104 1.24 16.95 13.65
CA LEU A 104 2.31 16.43 14.53
C LEU A 104 3.56 17.31 14.44
#